data_AF-A0A5E7DUE6-F1
#
_entry.id   AF-A0A5E7DUE6-F1
#
_cell.length_a   1.000
_cell.length_b   1.000
_cell.length_c   1.000
_cell.angle_alpha   90.00
_cell.angle_beta   90.00
_cell.angle_gamma   90.00
#
_symmetry.space_group_name_H-M   'P 1'
#
loop_
_entity.id
_entity.type
_entity.pdbx_description
1 polymer ?
#
loop_
_entity_poly.entity_id
_entity_poly.type
_entity_poly.pdbx_seq_one_letter_code
_entity_poly.pdbx_strand_id
1 'polypeptide(L)'
;MYDVSAMESELQDSMAVVKKKIRTTFAAAFKNVYCSDLVPDQFSDQSPPIDLVSLVSIADLKHVFRGAGFYVILSDRAVDGNICSLQRGTLRAIYRGECGGVRRRVQSHLFNAQYNADYKERSSNYLAKPKNEGKSFYEPHWPHCLKLDKGGPSGVNIDEAPHSGHRWFVLVHRMEGSSQTLRQIAELAFDDAFGHPAGSRDVR
;
A
#
# COMPACT_ATOMS: atom_id res chain seq x y z
N MET A 1 -6.14 3.19 46.32
CA MET A 1 -5.35 2.34 45.40
C MET A 1 -5.84 2.66 44.00
N TYR A 2 -4.97 3.01 43.07
CA TYR A 2 -5.40 3.29 41.69
C TYR A 2 -5.69 1.96 40.97
N ASP A 3 -6.73 1.93 40.15
CA ASP A 3 -7.10 0.77 39.34
C ASP A 3 -6.51 0.93 37.93
N VAL A 4 -5.38 0.28 37.70
CA VAL A 4 -4.66 0.33 36.42
C VAL A 4 -5.50 -0.22 35.27
N SER A 5 -6.36 -1.22 35.54
CA SER A 5 -7.19 -1.83 34.50
C SER A 5 -8.29 -0.88 34.03
N ALA A 6 -8.91 -0.15 34.97
CA ALA A 6 -9.88 0.89 34.63
C ALA A 6 -9.24 2.02 33.82
N MET A 7 -8.03 2.45 34.20
CA MET A 7 -7.27 3.48 33.48
C MET A 7 -6.88 3.04 32.06
N GLU A 8 -6.46 1.78 31.88
CA GLU A 8 -6.15 1.24 30.55
C GLU A 8 -7.41 1.17 29.67
N SER A 9 -8.55 0.75 30.22
CA SER A 9 -9.83 0.76 29.50
C SER A 9 -10.21 2.16 29.03
N GLU A 10 -10.11 3.16 29.92
CA GLU A 10 -10.41 4.56 29.59
C GLU A 10 -9.48 5.11 28.49
N LEU A 11 -8.19 4.74 28.53
CA LEU A 11 -7.23 5.09 27.48
C LEU A 11 -7.60 4.46 26.14
N GLN A 12 -7.93 3.16 26.11
CA GLN A 12 -8.31 2.47 24.87
C GLN A 12 -9.60 3.04 24.27
N ASP A 13 -10.60 3.34 25.10
CA ASP A 13 -11.86 3.96 24.67
C ASP A 13 -11.61 5.35 24.08
N SER A 14 -10.79 6.16 24.75
CA SER A 14 -10.39 7.48 24.26
C SER A 14 -9.65 7.40 22.93
N MET A 15 -8.73 6.45 22.79
CA MET A 15 -8.02 6.20 21.53
C MET A 15 -8.97 5.74 20.42
N ALA A 16 -9.98 4.91 20.72
CA ALA A 16 -10.95 4.45 19.75
C ALA A 16 -11.79 5.61 19.18
N VAL A 17 -12.23 6.54 20.04
CA VAL A 17 -12.95 7.75 19.62
C VAL A 17 -12.08 8.62 18.70
N VAL A 18 -10.81 8.84 19.07
CA VAL A 18 -9.87 9.62 18.25
C VAL A 18 -9.61 8.94 16.91
N LYS A 19 -9.33 7.64 16.90
CA LYS A 19 -9.12 6.86 15.66
C LYS A 19 -10.32 6.95 14.73
N LYS A 20 -11.55 6.84 15.26
CA LYS A 20 -12.79 6.99 14.49
C LYS A 20 -12.90 8.37 13.86
N LYS A 21 -12.62 9.45 14.61
CA LYS A 21 -12.62 10.82 14.09
C LYS A 21 -11.60 11.02 12.96
N ILE A 22 -10.39 10.50 13.13
CA ILE A 22 -9.34 10.56 12.10
C ILE A 22 -9.78 9.77 10.85
N ARG A 23 -10.36 8.58 11.02
CA ARG A 23 -10.88 7.76 9.92
C ARG A 23 -11.95 8.49 9.10
N THR A 24 -12.93 9.10 9.76
CA THR A 24 -13.96 9.93 9.09
C THR A 24 -13.34 11.10 8.34
N THR A 25 -12.31 11.74 8.91
CA THR A 25 -11.60 12.85 8.27
C THR A 25 -10.89 12.40 7.00
N PHE A 26 -10.19 11.26 7.03
CA PHE A 26 -9.56 10.69 5.83
C PHE A 26 -10.59 10.29 4.78
N ALA A 27 -11.69 9.65 5.17
CA ALA A 27 -12.72 9.21 4.21
C ALA A 27 -13.33 10.42 3.47
N ALA A 28 -13.62 11.50 4.20
CA ALA A 28 -14.08 12.75 3.61
C ALA A 28 -13.01 13.39 2.69
N ALA A 29 -11.76 13.43 3.14
CA ALA A 29 -10.65 13.96 2.34
C ALA A 29 -10.47 13.15 1.03
N PHE A 30 -10.56 11.82 1.08
CA PHE A 30 -10.51 10.98 -0.10
C PHE A 30 -11.67 11.25 -1.06
N LYS A 31 -12.90 11.39 -0.56
CA LYS A 31 -14.06 11.72 -1.42
C LYS A 31 -13.95 13.10 -2.05
N ASN A 32 -13.33 14.05 -1.36
CA ASN A 32 -13.07 15.38 -1.90
C ASN A 32 -12.02 15.34 -3.04
N VAL A 33 -10.94 14.57 -2.84
CA VAL A 33 -9.89 14.39 -3.87
C VAL A 33 -10.41 13.59 -5.07
N TYR A 34 -11.14 12.51 -4.80
CA TYR A 34 -11.64 11.55 -5.79
C TYR A 34 -13.15 11.70 -5.97
N CYS A 35 -13.57 12.87 -6.44
CA CYS A 35 -14.97 13.17 -6.67
C CYS A 35 -15.59 12.16 -7.64
N SER A 36 -16.79 11.67 -7.31
CA SER A 36 -17.50 10.64 -8.08
C SER A 36 -16.70 9.34 -8.28
N ASP A 37 -15.81 9.02 -7.34
CA ASP A 37 -14.95 7.84 -7.35
C ASP A 37 -14.00 7.78 -8.56
N LEU A 38 -13.61 8.96 -9.06
CA LEU A 38 -12.68 9.12 -10.18
C LEU A 38 -11.34 9.69 -9.72
N VAL A 39 -10.26 9.09 -10.18
CA VAL A 39 -8.92 9.67 -10.07
C VAL A 39 -8.79 10.78 -11.13
N PRO A 40 -8.54 12.04 -10.72
CA PRO A 40 -8.46 13.14 -11.66
C PRO A 40 -7.21 13.03 -12.54
N ASP A 41 -7.22 13.67 -13.70
CA ASP A 41 -6.04 13.71 -14.58
C ASP A 41 -4.89 14.51 -13.98
N GLN A 42 -5.22 15.52 -13.18
CA GLN A 42 -4.29 16.37 -12.45
C GLN A 42 -4.81 16.62 -11.03
N PHE A 43 -3.92 16.60 -10.04
CA PHE A 43 -4.24 17.01 -8.68
C PHE A 43 -4.09 18.52 -8.55
N SER A 44 -4.99 19.16 -7.80
CA SER A 44 -4.91 20.59 -7.52
C SER A 44 -3.82 20.88 -6.48
N ASP A 45 -3.33 22.13 -6.43
CA ASP A 45 -2.39 22.57 -5.39
C ASP A 45 -2.98 22.52 -3.98
N GLN A 46 -4.32 22.44 -3.87
CA GLN A 46 -5.04 22.27 -2.61
C GLN A 46 -5.17 20.79 -2.19
N SER A 47 -4.86 19.86 -3.09
CA SER A 47 -4.85 18.43 -2.79
C SER A 47 -3.66 18.11 -1.87
N PRO A 48 -3.77 17.08 -1.02
CA PRO A 48 -2.60 16.59 -0.31
C PRO A 48 -1.55 16.10 -1.33
N PRO A 49 -0.27 15.98 -0.92
CA PRO A 49 0.78 15.51 -1.83
C PRO A 49 0.50 14.08 -2.31
N ILE A 50 0.06 13.97 -3.56
CA ILE A 50 -0.29 12.70 -4.20
C ILE A 50 0.52 12.54 -5.48
N ASP A 51 1.17 11.38 -5.62
CA ASP A 51 1.78 10.96 -6.86
C ASP A 51 0.87 10.00 -7.62
N LEU A 52 0.87 10.13 -8.95
CA LEU A 52 0.32 9.13 -9.85
C LEU A 52 1.43 8.70 -10.81
N VAL A 53 1.81 7.43 -10.74
CA VAL A 53 2.92 6.89 -11.53
C VAL A 53 2.41 5.73 -12.38
N SER A 54 2.61 5.82 -13.70
CA SER A 54 2.45 4.68 -14.60
C SER A 54 3.68 3.79 -14.48
N LEU A 55 3.48 2.48 -14.34
CA LEU A 55 4.56 1.50 -14.27
C LEU A 55 4.43 0.52 -15.43
N VAL A 56 5.50 0.39 -16.21
CA VAL A 56 5.60 -0.57 -17.31
C VAL A 56 6.78 -1.51 -17.08
N SER A 57 7.83 -1.02 -16.42
CA SER A 57 9.04 -1.77 -16.11
C SER A 57 9.58 -1.42 -14.73
N ILE A 58 10.52 -2.22 -14.23
CA ILE A 58 11.16 -1.96 -12.94
C ILE A 58 11.87 -0.59 -12.88
N ALA A 59 12.36 -0.08 -14.01
CA ALA A 59 13.01 1.22 -14.09
C ALA A 59 12.08 2.37 -13.66
N ASP A 60 10.77 2.20 -13.82
CA ASP A 60 9.78 3.21 -13.47
C ASP A 60 9.59 3.37 -11.96
N LEU A 61 10.02 2.39 -11.14
CA LEU A 61 9.98 2.48 -9.68
C LEU A 61 10.78 3.66 -9.13
N LYS A 62 11.76 4.19 -9.88
CA LYS A 62 12.50 5.40 -9.49
C LYS A 62 11.59 6.62 -9.32
N HIS A 63 10.44 6.64 -10.02
CA HIS A 63 9.43 7.68 -9.96
C HIS A 63 8.42 7.48 -8.82
N VAL A 64 8.33 6.27 -8.25
CA VAL A 64 7.49 6.01 -7.08
C VAL A 64 8.13 6.64 -5.84
N PHE A 65 7.33 7.34 -5.05
CA PHE A 65 7.76 8.00 -3.83
C PHE A 65 8.52 7.07 -2.86
N ARG A 66 9.65 7.57 -2.33
CA ARG A 66 10.47 6.86 -1.34
C ARG A 66 10.21 7.45 0.04
N GLY A 67 9.29 6.85 0.78
CA GLY A 67 9.02 7.21 2.16
C GLY A 67 7.76 6.55 2.69
N ALA A 68 7.28 7.06 3.83
CA ALA A 68 6.06 6.60 4.46
C ALA A 68 4.83 7.11 3.69
N GLY A 69 3.86 6.23 3.46
CA GLY A 69 2.67 6.60 2.70
C GLY A 69 1.61 5.51 2.64
N PHE A 70 0.46 5.94 2.13
CA PHE A 70 -0.64 5.09 1.71
C PHE A 70 -0.65 5.05 0.18
N TYR A 71 -0.83 3.87 -0.40
CA TYR A 71 -0.81 3.70 -1.85
C TYR A 71 -1.95 2.81 -2.35
N VAL A 72 -2.35 3.05 -3.60
CA VAL A 72 -3.40 2.31 -4.31
C VAL A 72 -2.84 1.88 -5.65
N ILE A 73 -3.03 0.62 -6.00
CA ILE A 73 -2.65 0.08 -7.31
C ILE A 73 -3.90 0.01 -8.17
N LEU A 74 -3.84 0.60 -9.36
CA LEU A 74 -4.90 0.54 -10.36
C LEU A 74 -4.43 -0.25 -11.56
N SER A 75 -5.33 -1.05 -12.12
CA SER A 75 -5.09 -1.78 -13.37
C SER A 75 -6.38 -2.01 -14.14
N ASP A 76 -6.25 -2.25 -15.45
CA ASP A 76 -7.34 -2.80 -16.27
C ASP A 76 -7.36 -4.34 -16.27
N ARG A 77 -6.47 -4.99 -15.53
CA ARG A 77 -6.61 -6.40 -15.16
C ARG A 77 -7.85 -6.57 -14.29
N ALA A 78 -8.84 -7.29 -14.81
CA ALA A 78 -10.03 -7.67 -14.05
C ALA A 78 -9.62 -8.44 -12.78
N VAL A 79 -10.29 -8.21 -11.65
CA VAL A 79 -10.09 -8.99 -10.42
C VAL A 79 -11.47 -9.36 -9.89
N ASP A 80 -11.71 -10.67 -9.77
CA ASP A 80 -13.01 -11.20 -9.40
C ASP A 80 -13.44 -10.71 -8.01
N GLY A 81 -14.70 -10.30 -7.91
CA GLY A 81 -15.29 -9.79 -6.66
C GLY A 81 -14.77 -8.42 -6.23
N ASN A 82 -14.10 -7.67 -7.12
CA ASN A 82 -13.66 -6.32 -6.81
C ASN A 82 -14.85 -5.36 -6.68
N ILE A 83 -15.22 -5.03 -5.45
CA ILE A 83 -16.28 -4.06 -5.12
C ILE A 83 -15.76 -2.62 -5.05
N CYS A 84 -14.45 -2.41 -5.17
CA CYS A 84 -13.88 -1.07 -5.06
C CYS A 84 -14.34 -0.18 -6.23
N SER A 85 -14.94 0.96 -5.92
CA SER A 85 -15.50 1.87 -6.91
C SER A 85 -14.49 2.82 -7.54
N LEU A 86 -13.36 3.10 -6.86
CA LEU A 86 -12.35 4.05 -7.34
C LEU A 86 -11.75 3.60 -8.67
N GLN A 87 -11.77 4.49 -9.66
CA GLN A 87 -11.35 4.19 -11.02
C GLN A 87 -10.66 5.37 -11.73
N ARG A 88 -9.92 5.07 -12.80
CA ARG A 88 -9.36 6.05 -13.75
C ARG A 88 -9.58 5.55 -15.17
N GLY A 89 -10.54 6.14 -15.89
CA GLY A 89 -10.94 5.60 -17.19
C GLY A 89 -11.37 4.13 -17.05
N THR A 90 -10.68 3.22 -17.74
CA THR A 90 -10.94 1.77 -17.63
C THR A 90 -10.12 1.05 -16.55
N LEU A 91 -9.24 1.76 -15.83
CA LEU A 91 -8.47 1.19 -14.71
C LEU A 91 -9.32 1.19 -13.44
N ARG A 92 -9.27 0.10 -12.68
CA ARG A 92 -9.91 -0.02 -11.36
C ARG A 92 -8.87 -0.11 -10.26
N ALA A 93 -9.15 0.48 -9.11
CA ALA A 93 -8.37 0.21 -7.90
C ALA A 93 -8.54 -1.27 -7.51
N ILE A 94 -7.43 -2.02 -7.52
CA ILE A 94 -7.42 -3.46 -7.28
C ILE A 94 -6.64 -3.85 -6.01
N TYR A 95 -5.83 -2.94 -5.48
CA TYR A 95 -5.09 -3.12 -4.24
C TYR A 95 -4.94 -1.77 -3.54
N ARG A 96 -4.89 -1.81 -2.22
CA ARG A 96 -4.51 -0.67 -1.39
C ARG A 96 -3.66 -1.15 -0.22
N GLY A 97 -2.75 -0.32 0.26
CA GLY A 97 -1.94 -0.66 1.42
C GLY A 97 -1.15 0.53 1.97
N GLU A 98 -0.53 0.33 3.12
CA GLU A 98 0.37 1.30 3.73
C GLU A 98 1.78 0.74 3.94
N CYS A 99 2.78 1.63 3.98
CA CYS A 99 4.11 1.24 4.40
C CYS A 99 4.95 2.45 4.83
N GLY A 100 5.97 2.23 5.67
CA GLY A 100 7.05 3.18 5.91
C GLY A 100 8.01 3.36 4.72
N GLY A 101 7.97 2.45 3.74
CA GLY A 101 8.80 2.48 2.53
C GLY A 101 8.02 2.10 1.29
N VAL A 102 7.16 3.00 0.80
CA VAL A 102 6.20 2.74 -0.30
C VAL A 102 6.87 2.16 -1.54
N ARG A 103 7.93 2.79 -2.09
CA ARG A 103 8.61 2.27 -3.30
C ARG A 103 8.97 0.79 -3.20
N ARG A 104 9.58 0.36 -2.09
CA ARG A 104 10.01 -1.03 -1.91
C ARG A 104 8.82 -1.97 -1.72
N ARG A 105 7.76 -1.48 -1.09
CA ARG A 105 6.52 -2.23 -0.93
C ARG A 105 5.80 -2.42 -2.27
N VAL A 106 5.73 -1.38 -3.11
CA VAL A 106 5.23 -1.45 -4.48
C VAL A 106 6.07 -2.44 -5.31
N GLN A 107 7.41 -2.42 -5.17
CA GLN A 107 8.29 -3.40 -5.79
C GLN A 107 7.91 -4.84 -5.39
N SER A 108 7.66 -5.12 -4.11
CA SER A 108 7.25 -6.45 -3.66
C SER A 108 5.94 -6.93 -4.28
N HIS A 109 5.03 -6.01 -4.63
CA HIS A 109 3.76 -6.34 -5.27
C HIS A 109 3.87 -6.55 -6.77
N LEU A 110 4.56 -5.67 -7.48
CA LEU A 110 4.50 -5.56 -8.94
C LEU A 110 5.73 -6.07 -9.67
N PHE A 111 6.82 -6.31 -8.96
CA PHE A 111 8.08 -6.85 -9.47
C PHE A 111 8.63 -7.89 -8.47
N ASN A 112 7.78 -8.85 -8.12
CA ASN A 112 7.99 -9.75 -6.99
C ASN A 112 9.25 -10.64 -7.15
N ALA A 113 9.51 -11.13 -8.35
CA ALA A 113 10.69 -11.95 -8.62
C ALA A 113 11.97 -11.15 -8.35
N GLN A 114 12.06 -9.92 -8.88
CA GLN A 114 13.21 -9.07 -8.64
C GLN A 114 13.33 -8.65 -7.17
N TYR A 115 12.22 -8.30 -6.51
CA TYR A 115 12.22 -7.98 -5.07
C TYR A 115 12.86 -9.10 -4.23
N ASN A 116 12.46 -10.36 -4.50
CA ASN A 116 13.00 -11.52 -3.80
C ASN A 116 14.45 -11.82 -4.18
N ALA A 117 14.83 -11.62 -5.45
CA ALA A 117 16.23 -11.74 -5.88
C ALA A 117 17.12 -10.72 -5.15
N ASP A 118 16.72 -9.44 -5.14
CA ASP A 118 17.48 -8.40 -4.46
C ASP A 118 17.58 -8.65 -2.95
N TYR A 119 16.53 -9.20 -2.33
CA TYR A 119 16.55 -9.55 -0.90
C TYR A 119 17.58 -10.65 -0.61
N LYS A 120 17.59 -11.72 -1.43
CA LYS A 120 18.56 -12.81 -1.31
C LYS A 120 19.98 -12.29 -1.51
N GLU A 121 20.20 -11.47 -2.53
CA GLU A 121 21.51 -10.88 -2.80
C GLU A 121 22.01 -10.04 -1.62
N ARG A 122 21.16 -9.15 -1.08
CA ARG A 122 21.52 -8.36 0.12
C ARG A 122 21.85 -9.22 1.32
N SER A 123 21.08 -10.29 1.55
CA SER A 123 21.32 -11.24 2.62
C SER A 123 22.69 -11.93 2.45
N SER A 124 22.96 -12.48 1.26
CA SER A 124 24.25 -13.10 0.93
C SER A 124 25.43 -12.13 1.09
N ASN A 125 25.29 -10.91 0.57
CA ASN A 125 26.32 -9.86 0.69
C ASN A 125 26.55 -9.41 2.14
N TYR A 126 25.52 -9.45 2.99
CA TYR A 126 25.66 -9.16 4.42
C TYR A 126 26.41 -10.28 5.14
N LEU A 127 26.01 -11.53 4.91
CA LEU A 127 26.57 -12.71 5.58
C LEU A 127 28.01 -13.02 5.14
N ALA A 128 28.39 -12.66 3.91
CA ALA A 128 29.75 -12.85 3.40
C ALA A 128 30.81 -11.92 4.04
N LYS A 129 30.42 -10.92 4.84
CA LYS A 129 31.37 -9.98 5.47
C LYS A 129 31.92 -10.59 6.76
N PRO A 130 33.26 -10.67 6.95
CA PRO A 130 33.85 -11.25 8.17
C PRO A 130 33.33 -10.64 9.48
N LYS A 131 33.08 -9.32 9.50
CA LYS A 131 32.50 -8.62 10.66
C LYS A 131 31.09 -9.06 11.06
N ASN A 132 30.43 -9.87 10.24
CA ASN A 132 29.09 -10.40 10.42
C ASN A 132 29.07 -11.92 10.63
N GLU A 133 30.24 -12.55 10.82
CA GLU A 133 30.30 -13.96 11.20
C GLU A 133 29.49 -14.21 12.47
N GLY A 134 28.66 -15.27 12.46
CA GLY A 134 27.73 -15.59 13.55
C GLY A 134 26.52 -14.65 13.70
N LYS A 135 26.36 -13.63 12.84
CA LYS A 135 25.19 -12.73 12.86
C LYS A 135 24.14 -13.14 11.83
N SER A 136 22.88 -12.87 12.15
CA SER A 136 21.77 -13.01 11.21
C SER A 136 21.56 -11.73 10.41
N PHE A 137 21.15 -11.87 9.15
CA PHE A 137 20.64 -10.76 8.36
C PHE A 137 19.22 -10.42 8.83
N TYR A 138 18.99 -9.15 9.17
CA TYR A 138 17.65 -8.65 9.48
C TYR A 138 17.31 -7.49 8.55
N GLU A 139 16.35 -7.74 7.67
CA GLU A 139 15.67 -6.74 6.86
C GLU A 139 14.20 -7.15 6.79
N PRO A 140 13.24 -6.22 6.99
CA PRO A 140 11.83 -6.52 6.80
C PRO A 140 11.57 -7.16 5.42
N HIS A 141 11.08 -8.39 5.43
CA HIS A 141 10.62 -9.11 4.25
C HIS A 141 9.09 -9.10 4.20
N TRP A 142 8.53 -8.91 3.02
CA TRP A 142 7.09 -8.78 2.81
C TRP A 142 6.53 -9.97 2.02
N PRO A 143 6.15 -11.07 2.70
CA PRO A 143 5.64 -12.27 2.02
C PRO A 143 4.18 -12.11 1.56
N HIS A 144 3.43 -11.19 2.17
CA HIS A 144 2.03 -10.91 1.83
C HIS A 144 1.95 -9.78 0.82
N CYS A 145 1.59 -10.13 -0.41
CA CYS A 145 1.50 -9.21 -1.53
C CYS A 145 0.13 -9.24 -2.21
N LEU A 146 -0.11 -8.29 -3.13
CA LEU A 146 -1.23 -8.31 -4.08
C LEU A 146 -1.50 -9.73 -4.59
N LYS A 147 -2.75 -10.17 -4.51
CA LYS A 147 -3.20 -11.47 -5.04
C LYS A 147 -4.34 -11.27 -6.03
N LEU A 148 -4.05 -11.45 -7.31
CA LEU A 148 -5.06 -11.28 -8.37
C LEU A 148 -6.06 -12.45 -8.41
N ASP A 149 -5.58 -13.69 -8.31
CA ASP A 149 -6.40 -14.89 -8.53
C ASP A 149 -6.54 -15.71 -7.25
N LYS A 150 -7.72 -16.27 -6.96
CA LYS A 150 -8.00 -17.02 -5.72
C LYS A 150 -7.08 -18.24 -5.63
N GLY A 151 -6.27 -18.32 -4.56
CA GLY A 151 -5.25 -19.37 -4.41
C GLY A 151 -4.00 -19.18 -5.28
N GLY A 152 -3.92 -18.08 -6.05
CA GLY A 152 -2.75 -17.72 -6.85
C GLY A 152 -1.57 -17.18 -6.03
N PRO A 153 -0.45 -16.88 -6.69
CA PRO A 153 0.77 -16.40 -6.04
C PRO A 153 0.57 -15.04 -5.36
N SER A 154 1.37 -14.78 -4.32
CA SER A 154 1.50 -13.45 -3.71
C SER A 154 2.46 -12.60 -4.53
N GLY A 155 1.96 -11.48 -5.06
CA GLY A 155 2.73 -10.59 -5.94
C GLY A 155 2.71 -11.05 -7.40
N VAL A 156 3.08 -10.13 -8.27
CA VAL A 156 3.16 -10.32 -9.72
C VAL A 156 4.45 -9.71 -10.26
N ASN A 157 4.76 -10.00 -11.54
CA ASN A 157 5.76 -9.29 -12.33
C ASN A 157 5.01 -8.63 -13.49
N ILE A 158 4.80 -7.32 -13.40
CA ILE A 158 3.97 -6.60 -14.38
C ILE A 158 4.66 -6.41 -15.74
N ASP A 159 5.97 -6.60 -15.78
CA ASP A 159 6.80 -6.57 -16.99
C ASP A 159 6.89 -7.93 -17.69
N GLU A 160 6.25 -8.96 -17.14
CA GLU A 160 6.22 -10.32 -17.69
C GLU A 160 4.79 -10.74 -18.06
N ALA A 161 4.65 -11.71 -18.98
CA ALA A 161 3.36 -12.29 -19.31
C ALA A 161 2.78 -13.09 -18.11
N PRO A 162 1.45 -13.07 -17.88
CA PRO A 162 0.42 -12.40 -18.69
C PRO A 162 0.17 -10.93 -18.30
N HIS A 163 0.91 -10.39 -17.32
CA HIS A 163 0.61 -9.09 -16.71
C HIS A 163 1.08 -7.89 -17.52
N SER A 164 2.08 -8.07 -18.41
CA SER A 164 2.59 -7.05 -19.32
C SER A 164 1.60 -6.56 -20.37
N GLY A 165 0.51 -7.30 -20.60
CA GLY A 165 -0.61 -6.87 -21.46
C GLY A 165 -1.57 -5.89 -20.78
N HIS A 166 -1.39 -5.59 -19.50
CA HIS A 166 -2.24 -4.71 -18.71
C HIS A 166 -1.54 -3.39 -18.39
N ARG A 167 -2.33 -2.36 -18.15
CA ARG A 167 -1.82 -1.07 -17.64
C ARG A 167 -1.78 -1.10 -16.12
N TRP A 168 -0.75 -0.50 -15.55
CA TRP A 168 -0.52 -0.46 -14.11
C TRP A 168 -0.19 0.95 -13.67
N PHE A 169 -0.96 1.45 -12.71
CA PHE A 169 -0.74 2.75 -12.09
C PHE A 169 -0.65 2.59 -10.59
N VAL A 170 0.18 3.42 -9.96
CA VAL A 170 0.28 3.52 -8.51
C VAL A 170 -0.02 4.96 -8.11
N LEU A 171 -1.05 5.11 -7.29
CA LEU A 171 -1.32 6.33 -6.55
C LEU A 171 -0.59 6.25 -5.22
N VAL A 172 0.12 7.31 -4.83
CA VAL A 172 0.77 7.40 -3.51
C VAL A 172 0.36 8.68 -2.82
N HIS A 173 -0.37 8.57 -1.72
CA HIS A 173 -0.54 9.63 -0.74
C HIS A 173 0.73 9.69 0.11
N ARG A 174 1.53 10.74 -0.05
CA ARG A 174 2.76 10.90 0.75
C ARG A 174 2.35 11.26 2.17
N MET A 175 2.84 10.49 3.14
CA MET A 175 2.53 10.65 4.56
C MET A 175 3.84 10.71 5.36
N GLU A 176 4.76 11.58 4.93
CA GLU A 176 6.01 11.83 5.66
C GLU A 176 5.73 12.23 7.11
N GLY A 177 6.52 11.72 8.05
CA GLY A 177 6.31 11.93 9.48
C GLY A 177 5.13 11.16 10.10
N SER A 178 4.36 10.39 9.32
CA SER A 178 3.27 9.58 9.87
C SER A 178 3.77 8.36 10.65
N SER A 179 2.99 7.96 11.66
CA SER A 179 3.11 6.65 12.30
C SER A 179 2.42 5.55 11.49
N GLN A 180 2.75 4.28 11.76
CA GLN A 180 2.04 3.15 11.15
C GLN A 180 0.54 3.20 11.45
N THR A 181 0.18 3.47 12.70
CA THR A 181 -1.21 3.61 13.14
C THR A 181 -1.98 4.60 12.28
N LEU A 182 -1.40 5.77 11.97
CA LEU A 182 -2.08 6.77 11.16
C LEU A 182 -2.31 6.29 9.72
N ARG A 183 -1.34 5.59 9.13
CA ARG A 183 -1.48 5.06 7.77
C ARG A 183 -2.46 3.89 7.68
N GLN A 184 -2.52 3.03 8.70
CA GLN A 184 -3.54 1.98 8.81
C GLN A 184 -4.95 2.58 8.90
N ILE A 185 -5.11 3.71 9.62
CA ILE A 185 -6.39 4.43 9.65
C ILE A 185 -6.75 4.99 8.26
N ALA A 186 -5.78 5.55 7.53
CA ALA A 186 -5.99 5.99 6.16
C ALA A 186 -6.39 4.82 5.25
N GLU A 187 -5.76 3.66 5.43
CA GLU A 187 -6.14 2.43 4.77
C GLU A 187 -7.63 2.10 5.00
N LEU A 188 -8.05 2.01 6.27
CA LEU A 188 -9.43 1.68 6.64
C LEU A 188 -10.44 2.75 6.19
N ALA A 189 -10.04 4.01 6.14
CA ALA A 189 -10.85 5.11 5.64
C ALA A 189 -11.05 5.03 4.11
N PHE A 190 -10.04 4.54 3.38
CA PHE A 190 -10.17 4.28 1.95
C PHE A 190 -11.26 3.23 1.69
N ASP A 191 -11.28 2.16 2.48
CA ASP A 191 -12.30 1.12 2.35
C ASP A 191 -13.71 1.66 2.62
N ASP A 192 -13.88 2.60 3.56
CA ASP A 192 -15.18 3.23 3.81
C ASP A 192 -15.61 4.12 2.64
N ALA A 193 -14.65 4.78 1.99
CA ALA A 193 -14.93 5.68 0.89
C ALA A 193 -15.28 4.91 -0.40
N PHE A 194 -14.52 3.88 -0.75
CA PHE A 194 -14.61 3.26 -2.08
C PHE A 194 -14.90 1.77 -2.06
N GLY A 195 -14.95 1.12 -0.90
CA GLY A 195 -15.00 -0.33 -0.80
C GLY A 195 -13.61 -0.96 -0.91
N HIS A 196 -13.48 -2.15 -0.31
CA HIS A 196 -12.21 -2.85 -0.19
C HIS A 196 -11.78 -3.47 -1.54
N PRO A 197 -10.57 -3.17 -2.05
CA PRO A 197 -10.08 -3.77 -3.29
C PRO A 197 -9.80 -5.27 -3.14
N ALA A 198 -10.36 -6.08 -4.04
CA ALA A 198 -10.32 -7.55 -3.93
C ALA A 198 -8.92 -8.18 -4.01
N GLY A 199 -7.92 -7.46 -4.54
CA GLY A 199 -6.54 -7.91 -4.59
C GLY A 199 -5.79 -7.78 -3.25
N SER A 200 -6.36 -7.07 -2.26
CA SER A 200 -5.70 -6.82 -0.97
C SER A 200 -5.73 -8.04 -0.05
N ARG A 201 -6.81 -8.83 -0.07
CA ARG A 201 -6.95 -10.18 0.55
C ARG A 201 -6.39 -10.33 1.97
N ASP A 202 -6.51 -9.28 2.76
CA ASP A 202 -6.35 -9.35 4.20
C ASP A 202 -7.62 -10.01 4.77
N VAL A 203 -7.46 -10.97 5.70
CA VAL A 203 -8.62 -11.50 6.44
C VAL A 203 -9.05 -10.39 7.39
N ARG A 204 -10.28 -9.88 7.23
CA ARG A 204 -10.89 -8.99 8.22
C ARG A 204 -11.40 -9.80 9.41
#